data_AF-A0A6A9SEX3-F1
#
_entry.id   AF-A0A6A9SEX3-F1
#
_cell.length_a   1.000
_cell.length_b   1.000
_cell.length_c   1.000
_cell.angle_alpha   90.00
_cell.angle_beta   90.00
_cell.angle_gamma   90.00
#
_symmetry.space_group_name_H-M   'P 1'
#
loop_
_entity.id
_entity.type
_entity.pdbx_description
1 polymer ?
#
loop_
_entity_poly.entity_id
_entity_poly.type
_entity_poly.pdbx_seq_one_letter_code
_entity_poly.pdbx_strand_id
1 'polypeptide(L)' 'MSKTSSLLDLLCAHRPQMKVALGVLIACALLLGLSALFVSPGDDAWFILVIDGVLVVGGIGFFSVAYWYCTKRAMNES' A
#
# COMPACT_ATOMS: atom_id res chain seq x y z
N MET A 1 -5.21 17.41 22.19
CA MET A 1 -5.09 16.96 20.79
C MET A 1 -4.58 15.53 20.79
N SER A 2 -5.29 14.59 20.16
CA SER A 2 -4.84 13.19 20.11
C SER A 2 -3.64 13.06 19.17
N LYS A 3 -2.55 12.38 19.60
CA LYS A 3 -1.33 12.15 18.79
C LYS A 3 -1.63 11.51 17.43
N THR A 4 -2.74 10.78 17.33
CA THR A 4 -3.25 10.17 16.10
C THR A 4 -3.67 11.23 15.07
N SER A 5 -4.28 12.33 15.52
CA SER A 5 -4.71 13.42 14.62
C SER A 5 -3.51 14.15 14.03
N SER A 6 -2.44 14.40 14.80
CA SER A 6 -1.23 15.03 14.29
C SER A 6 -0.46 14.15 13.29
N LEU A 7 -0.42 12.83 13.53
CA LEU A 7 0.19 11.88 12.59
C LEU A 7 -0.60 11.77 11.29
N LEU A 8 -1.94 11.74 11.38
CA LEU A 8 -2.81 11.74 10.21
C LEU A 8 -2.67 13.04 9.41
N ASP A 9 -2.55 14.19 10.07
CA ASP A 9 -2.32 15.49 9.42
C ASP A 9 -0.99 15.51 8.65
N LEU A 10 0.09 15.03 9.28
CA LEU A 10 1.41 14.86 8.64
C LEU A 10 1.37 13.90 7.45
N LEU A 11 0.64 12.78 7.58
CA LEU A 11 0.48 11.81 6.51
C LEU A 11 -0.30 12.41 5.33
N CYS A 12 -1.35 13.18 5.61
CA CYS A 12 -2.12 13.89 4.58
C CYS A 12 -1.31 15.03 3.93
N ALA A 13 -0.40 15.68 4.64
CA ALA A 13 0.54 16.63 4.06
C ALA A 13 1.53 15.94 3.08
N HIS A 14 1.80 14.66 3.29
CA HIS A 14 2.65 13.84 2.42
C HIS A 14 1.91 13.09 1.30
N ARG A 15 0.64 13.41 1.08
CA ARG A 15 -0.21 12.85 0.01
C ARG A 15 0.47 12.73 -1.37
N PRO A 16 1.24 13.71 -1.89
CA PRO A 16 1.88 13.54 -3.20
C PRO A 16 2.89 12.39 -3.24
N GLN A 17 3.58 12.10 -2.13
CA GLN A 17 4.53 11.00 -2.06
C GLN A 17 3.84 9.64 -1.91
N MET A 18 2.64 9.60 -1.34
CA MET A 18 1.83 8.38 -1.27
C MET A 18 1.44 7.88 -2.67
N LYS A 19 1.26 8.78 -3.66
CA LYS A 19 1.02 8.39 -5.06
C LYS A 19 2.22 7.64 -5.67
N VAL A 20 3.44 8.08 -5.35
CA VAL A 20 4.67 7.42 -5.80
C VAL A 20 4.78 6.05 -5.14
N ALA A 21 4.54 5.96 -3.83
CA ALA A 21 4.53 4.69 -3.11
C ALA A 21 3.49 3.70 -3.65
N LEU A 22 2.27 4.17 -3.97
CA LEU A 22 1.25 3.38 -4.65
C LEU A 22 1.69 2.90 -6.03
N GLY A 23 2.33 3.77 -6.83
CA GLY A 23 2.88 3.38 -8.13
C GLY A 23 3.93 2.28 -8.02
N VAL A 24 4.83 2.40 -7.04
CA VAL A 24 5.84 1.36 -6.75
C VAL A 24 5.17 0.06 -6.32
N LEU A 25 4.19 0.11 -5.41
CA LEU A 25 3.47 -1.08 -4.96
C LEU A 25 2.71 -1.77 -6.09
N ILE A 26 2.15 -1.01 -7.04
CA ILE A 26 1.51 -1.57 -8.24
C ILE A 26 2.53 -2.27 -9.13
N ALA A 27 3.70 -1.65 -9.35
CA ALA A 27 4.77 -2.28 -10.12
C ALA A 27 5.26 -3.57 -9.45
N CYS A 28 5.46 -3.55 -8.12
CA CYS A 28 5.77 -4.74 -7.33
C CYS A 28 4.68 -5.81 -7.48
N ALA A 29 3.40 -5.44 -7.39
CA ALA A 29 2.28 -6.39 -7.56
C ALA A 29 2.29 -7.07 -8.93
N LEU A 30 2.58 -6.33 -10.00
CA LEU A 30 2.68 -6.89 -11.35
C LEU A 30 3.84 -7.88 -11.47
N LEU A 31 5.01 -7.53 -10.95
CA LEU A 31 6.18 -8.42 -10.94
C LEU A 31 5.89 -9.68 -10.11
N LEU A 32 5.26 -9.54 -8.95
CA LEU A 32 4.83 -10.66 -8.10
C LEU A 32 3.83 -11.57 -8.81
N GLY A 33 2.86 -10.97 -9.51
CA GLY A 33 1.88 -11.71 -10.30
C GLY A 33 2.54 -12.52 -11.42
N LEU A 34 3.57 -11.96 -12.06
CA LEU A 34 4.38 -12.71 -13.03
C LEU A 34 5.16 -13.83 -12.34
N SER A 35 5.81 -13.58 -11.19
CA SER A 35 6.51 -14.61 -10.42
C SER A 35 5.59 -15.75 -9.99
N ALA A 36 4.33 -15.47 -9.66
CA ALA A 36 3.34 -16.47 -9.26
C ALA A 36 3.00 -17.45 -10.38
N LEU A 37 3.25 -17.12 -11.65
CA LEU A 37 3.09 -18.05 -12.77
C LEU A 37 4.20 -19.09 -12.85
N PHE A 38 5.35 -18.84 -12.23
CA PHE A 38 6.54 -19.71 -12.32
C PHE A 38 6.83 -20.49 -11.04
N VAL A 39 6.35 -20.02 -9.89
CA VAL A 39 6.61 -20.65 -8.58
C VAL A 39 5.48 -21.61 -8.23
N SER A 40 5.81 -22.88 -7.98
CA SER A 40 4.85 -23.91 -7.61
C SER A 40 4.79 -24.11 -6.09
N PRO A 41 3.62 -24.54 -5.56
CA PRO A 41 3.51 -24.91 -4.15
C PRO A 41 4.39 -26.13 -3.86
N GLY A 42 5.47 -25.91 -3.10
CA GLY A 42 6.51 -26.90 -2.82
C GLY A 42 7.93 -26.42 -3.10
N ASP A 43 8.08 -25.33 -3.87
CA ASP A 43 9.37 -24.66 -4.07
C ASP A 43 9.78 -23.88 -2.81
N ASP A 44 11.08 -23.76 -2.56
CA ASP A 44 11.63 -22.95 -1.46
C ASP A 44 11.16 -21.48 -1.54
N ALA A 45 10.89 -21.00 -2.76
CA ALA A 45 10.42 -19.64 -3.03
C ALA A 45 8.92 -19.44 -2.76
N TRP A 46 8.12 -20.51 -2.56
CA TRP A 46 6.68 -20.40 -2.36
C TRP A 46 6.33 -19.55 -1.13
N PHE A 47 7.04 -19.75 -0.02
CA PHE A 47 6.80 -19.00 1.21
C PHE A 47 7.12 -17.51 1.06
N ILE A 48 8.19 -17.20 0.32
CA ILE A 48 8.60 -15.82 0.03
C ILE A 48 7.51 -15.13 -0.79
N LEU A 49 6.99 -15.81 -1.80
CA LEU A 49 5.92 -15.30 -2.66
C LEU A 49 4.65 -14.98 -1.87
N VAL A 50 4.27 -15.84 -0.92
CA VAL A 50 3.11 -15.61 -0.05
C VAL A 50 3.31 -14.38 0.84
N ILE A 51 4.46 -14.26 1.51
CA ILE A 51 4.76 -13.11 2.37
C ILE A 51 4.76 -11.81 1.56
N ASP A 52 5.44 -11.80 0.42
CA ASP A 52 5.53 -10.61 -0.43
C ASP A 52 4.14 -10.23 -0.98
N GLY A 53 3.32 -11.23 -1.34
CA GLY A 53 1.92 -11.03 -1.71
C GLY A 53 1.10 -10.33 -0.62
N VAL A 54 1.23 -10.77 0.64
CA VAL A 54 0.53 -10.12 1.77
C VAL A 54 1.05 -8.70 2.00
N LEU A 55 2.37 -8.48 1.93
CA LEU A 55 2.97 -7.16 2.08
C LEU A 55 2.47 -6.19 1.00
N VAL A 56 2.45 -6.62 -0.25
CA VAL A 56 2.00 -5.79 -1.37
C VAL A 56 0.50 -5.51 -1.29
N VAL A 57 -0.34 -6.52 -1.06
CA VAL A 57 -1.80 -6.33 -0.95
C VAL A 57 -2.14 -5.47 0.28
N GLY A 58 -1.49 -5.72 1.41
CA GLY A 58 -1.64 -4.94 2.64
C GLY A 58 -1.18 -3.49 2.47
N GLY A 59 -0.05 -3.29 1.78
CA GLY A 59 0.46 -1.97 1.44
C GLY A 59 -0.50 -1.20 0.54
N ILE A 60 -0.95 -1.79 -0.56
CA ILE A 60 -1.92 -1.16 -1.48
C ILE A 60 -3.20 -0.80 -0.73
N GLY A 61 -3.73 -1.72 0.08
CA GLY A 61 -4.91 -1.47 0.92
C GLY A 61 -4.70 -0.31 1.89
N PHE A 62 -3.60 -0.32 2.64
CA PHE A 62 -3.28 0.74 3.60
C PHE A 62 -3.11 2.10 2.94
N PHE A 63 -2.28 2.20 1.89
CA PHE A 63 -2.01 3.46 1.21
C PHE A 63 -3.25 4.00 0.49
N SER A 64 -4.06 3.13 -0.13
CA SER A 64 -5.31 3.55 -0.79
C SER A 64 -6.36 4.05 0.21
N VAL A 65 -6.56 3.34 1.32
CA VAL A 65 -7.48 3.74 2.40
C VAL A 65 -7.02 5.04 3.04
N ALA A 66 -5.73 5.18 3.35
CA ALA A 66 -5.17 6.41 3.91
C ALA A 66 -5.32 7.59 2.95
N TYR A 67 -5.05 7.39 1.65
CA TYR A 67 -5.27 8.41 0.63
C TYR A 67 -6.73 8.82 0.51
N TRP A 68 -7.65 7.84 0.51
CA TRP A 68 -9.09 8.09 0.46
C TRP A 68 -9.57 8.85 1.70
N TYR A 69 -9.12 8.44 2.88
CA TYR A 69 -9.46 9.09 4.14
C TYR A 69 -9.00 10.55 4.17
N CYS A 70 -7.74 10.81 3.78
CA CYS A 70 -7.23 12.17 3.62
C CYS A 70 -8.06 12.98 2.62
N THR A 71 -8.43 12.38 1.49
CA THR A 71 -9.22 13.05 0.43
C THR A 71 -10.61 13.41 0.93
N LYS A 72 -11.29 12.49 1.63
CA LYS A 72 -12.61 12.71 2.20
C LYS A 72 -12.59 13.79 3.29
N ARG A 73 -11.56 13.81 4.15
CA ARG A 73 -11.42 14.85 5.17
C ARG A 73 -11.26 16.24 4.56
N ALA A 74 -10.42 16.36 3.53
CA ALA A 74 -10.22 17.63 2.81
C ALA A 74 -11.51 18.16 2.15
N MET A 75 -12.43 17.27 1.75
CA MET A 75 -13.74 17.64 1.17
C MET A 75 -14.78 18.01 2.23
N ASN A 76 -14.64 17.54 3.47
CA ASN A 76 -15.54 17.89 4.58
C ASN A 76 -15.15 19.18 5.29
N GLU A 77 -13.90 19.63 5.13
CA GLU A 77 -13.36 20.89 5.69
C GLU A 77 -13.54 22.09 4.74
N SER A 78 -14.19 21.91 3.58
CA SER A 78 -14.54 22.93 2.58
C SER A 78 -16.04 23.22 2.53
#